data_AF-A0A954ZBT2-F1
#
_entry.id   AF-A0A954ZBT2-F1
#
_cell.length_a   1.000
_cell.length_b   1.000
_cell.length_c   1.000
_cell.angle_alpha   90.00
_cell.angle_beta   90.00
_cell.angle_gamma   90.00
#
_symmetry.space_group_name_H-M   'P 1'
#
loop_
_entity.id
_entity.type
_entity.pdbx_description
1 polymer ?
#
loop_
_entity_poly.entity_id
_entity_poly.type
_entity_poly.pdbx_seq_one_letter_code
_entity_poly.pdbx_strand_id
1 'polypeptide(L)' 'IKTLAAKYRGFYWQRGYGLFSVSPKDRDHAEAYVRNQEEHHRKYSFQEEYRALLEKYRIQWDERYVWD' A
#
# COMPACT_ATOMS: atom_id res chain seq x y z
N ILE A 1 8.85 10.77 -14.46
CA ILE A 1 8.96 11.31 -13.08
C ILE A 1 10.37 11.84 -12.80
N LYS A 2 11.41 11.01 -12.87
CA LYS A 2 12.81 11.43 -12.62
C LYS A 2 13.31 12.62 -13.46
N THR A 3 12.79 12.77 -14.68
CA THR A 3 13.15 13.85 -15.62
C THR A 3 12.33 15.13 -15.44
N LEU A 4 11.30 15.14 -14.59
CA LEU A 4 10.39 16.28 -14.46
C LEU A 4 10.96 17.44 -13.63
N ALA A 5 11.81 17.14 -12.64
CA ALA A 5 12.50 18.14 -11.83
C ALA A 5 13.65 17.50 -11.03
N ALA A 6 14.64 18.30 -10.61
CA ALA A 6 15.80 17.83 -9.84
C ALA A 6 15.40 17.09 -8.54
N LYS A 7 14.33 17.53 -7.87
CA LYS A 7 13.79 16.89 -6.65
C LYS A 7 13.36 15.44 -6.84
N TYR A 8 13.11 14.99 -8.06
CA TYR A 8 12.68 13.62 -8.37
C TYR A 8 13.80 12.69 -8.81
N ARG A 9 15.07 13.13 -8.80
CA ARG A 9 16.21 12.28 -9.22
C ARG A 9 16.32 11.00 -8.38
N GLY A 10 16.01 11.09 -7.08
CA GLY A 10 16.00 9.97 -6.15
C GLY A 10 14.70 9.16 -6.14
N PHE A 11 13.69 9.50 -6.96
CA PHE A 11 12.45 8.74 -7.00
C PHE A 11 12.71 7.34 -7.54
N TYR A 12 12.21 6.30 -6.87
CA TYR A 12 12.13 4.95 -7.41
C TYR A 12 10.82 4.32 -6.98
N TRP A 13 10.30 3.42 -7.82
CA TRP A 13 9.17 2.59 -7.43
C TRP A 13 9.64 1.54 -6.42
N GLN A 14 8.79 1.25 -5.44
CA GLN A 14 8.99 0.10 -4.56
C GLN A 14 9.07 -1.19 -5.39
N ARG A 15 9.73 -2.22 -4.84
CA ARG A 15 9.73 -3.55 -5.46
C ARG A 15 8.36 -4.19 -5.22
N GLY A 16 7.52 -4.20 -6.24
CA GLY A 16 6.16 -4.76 -6.20
C GLY A 16 5.05 -3.71 -6.24
N TYR A 17 3.83 -4.14 -6.56
CA TYR A 17 2.64 -3.29 -6.49
C TYR A 17 1.40 -4.16 -6.25
N GLY A 18 0.39 -3.58 -5.60
CA GLY A 18 -0.96 -4.13 -5.51
C GLY A 18 -1.94 -3.24 -6.27
N LEU A 19 -2.96 -3.84 -6.87
CA LEU A 19 -4.06 -3.11 -7.50
C LEU A 19 -5.37 -3.50 -6.80
N PHE A 20 -6.08 -2.50 -6.30
CA PHE A 20 -7.34 -2.68 -5.60
C PHE A 20 -8.42 -1.82 -6.24
N SER A 21 -9.61 -2.37 -6.41
CA SER A 21 -10.79 -1.60 -6.79
C SER A 21 -11.52 -1.14 -5.54
N VAL A 22 -11.80 0.16 -5.45
CA VAL A 22 -12.59 0.76 -4.37
C VAL A 22 -13.89 1.33 -4.92
N SER A 23 -14.96 1.31 -4.12
CA SER A 23 -16.21 1.97 -4.48
C SER A 23 -15.98 3.48 -4.59
N PRO A 24 -16.67 4.21 -5.49
CA PRO A 24 -16.58 5.68 -5.55
C PRO A 24 -16.84 6.37 -4.20
N LYS A 25 -17.67 5.74 -3.34
CA LYS A 25 -17.96 6.24 -1.98
C LYS A 25 -16.76 6.19 -1.04
N ASP A 26 -15.81 5.30 -1.30
CA ASP A 26 -14.62 5.10 -0.46
C ASP A 26 -13.41 5.90 -0.97
N ARG A 27 -13.59 6.72 -2.03
CA ARG A 27 -12.51 7.50 -2.65
C ARG A 27 -11.79 8.39 -1.63
N ASP A 28 -12.54 9.20 -0.88
CA ASP A 28 -11.97 10.16 0.06
C ASP A 28 -11.18 9.44 1.17
N HIS A 29 -11.67 8.26 1.58
CA HIS A 29 -10.98 7.41 2.55
C HIS A 29 -9.68 6.86 1.97
N ALA A 30 -9.69 6.38 0.73
CA ALA A 30 -8.49 5.89 0.03
C ALA A 30 -7.45 7.01 -0.18
N GLU A 31 -7.88 8.22 -0.56
CA GLU A 31 -6.99 9.37 -0.70
C GLU A 31 -6.36 9.76 0.65
N ALA A 32 -7.17 9.80 1.72
CA ALA A 32 -6.68 10.07 3.07
C ALA A 32 -5.69 9.00 3.55
N TYR A 33 -5.95 7.73 3.24
CA TYR A 33 -5.03 6.63 3.56
C TYR A 33 -3.67 6.82 2.89
N VAL A 34 -3.62 7.07 1.57
CA VAL A 34 -2.36 7.30 0.84
C VAL A 34 -1.60 8.52 1.37
N ARG A 35 -2.32 9.61 1.68
CA ARG A 35 -1.70 10.85 2.19
C ARG A 35 -1.02 10.66 3.54
N ASN A 36 -1.58 9.82 4.41
CA ASN A 36 -1.09 9.59 5.77
C ASN A 36 -0.29 8.29 5.91
N GLN A 37 0.00 7.60 4.80
CA GLN A 37 0.60 6.27 4.80
C GLN A 37 1.99 6.23 5.47
N GLU A 38 2.80 7.28 5.29
CA GLU A 38 4.11 7.38 5.94
C GLU A 38 3.99 7.37 7.47
N GLU A 39 3.06 8.15 8.04
CA GLU A 39 2.85 8.18 9.49
C GLU A 39 2.27 6.86 9.99
N HIS A 40 1.31 6.28 9.25
CA HIS A 40 0.72 5.00 9.57
C HIS A 40 1.77 3.88 9.62
N HIS A 41 2.69 3.86 8.65
CA HIS A 41 3.78 2.88 8.58
C HIS A 41 4.89 3.06 9.62
N ARG A 42 4.85 4.13 10.42
CA ARG A 42 5.67 4.21 11.65
C ARG A 42 5.12 3.35 12.78
N LYS A 43 3.84 2.97 12.72
CA LYS A 43 3.15 2.17 13.74
C LYS A 43 2.85 0.75 13.29
N TYR A 44 2.52 0.57 12.01
CA TYR A 44 2.15 -0.72 11.43
C TYR A 44 3.04 -1.06 10.24
N SER A 45 3.55 -2.27 10.19
CA SER A 45 4.27 -2.77 9.03
C SER A 45 3.31 -3.08 7.87
N PHE A 46 3.83 -3.05 6.65
CA PHE A 46 3.09 -3.48 5.46
C PHE A 46 2.53 -4.91 5.61
N GLN A 47 3.29 -5.82 6.24
CA GLN A 47 2.84 -7.20 6.41
C GLN A 47 1.63 -7.29 7.34
N GLU A 48 1.58 -6.50 8.41
CA GLU A 48 0.43 -6.42 9.32
C GLU A 48 -0.82 -5.91 8.58
N GLU A 49 -0.68 -4.84 7.80
CA GLU A 49 -1.80 -4.33 6.99
C GLU A 49 -2.29 -5.35 5.96
N TYR A 50 -1.35 -6.04 5.28
CA TYR A 50 -1.69 -7.00 4.25
C TYR A 50 -2.44 -8.20 4.84
N ARG A 51 -1.99 -8.74 5.99
CA ARG A 51 -2.74 -9.79 6.71
C ARG A 51 -4.13 -9.29 7.11
N ALA A 52 -4.24 -8.12 7.72
CA ALA A 52 -5.53 -7.55 8.12
C ALA A 52 -6.49 -7.38 6.94
N LEU A 53 -5.96 -7.04 5.76
CA LEU A 53 -6.73 -6.97 4.52
C LEU A 53 -7.25 -8.35 4.12
N LEU A 54 -6.39 -9.38 4.09
CA LEU A 54 -6.79 -10.74 3.74
C LEU A 54 -7.84 -11.30 4.70
N GLU A 55 -7.67 -11.07 6.01
CA GLU A 55 -8.64 -11.45 7.04
C GLU A 55 -10.00 -10.76 6.81
N LYS A 56 -9.99 -9.44 6.58
CA LYS A 56 -11.20 -8.64 6.34
C LYS A 56 -12.01 -9.19 5.17
N TYR A 57 -11.34 -9.64 4.12
CA TYR A 57 -11.97 -10.22 2.93
C TYR A 57 -12.10 -11.74 2.99
N ARG A 58 -11.72 -12.39 4.10
CA ARG A 58 -11.74 -13.85 4.32
C ARG A 58 -11.01 -14.63 3.23
N ILE A 59 -9.96 -14.03 2.68
CA ILE A 59 -9.06 -14.69 1.73
C ILE A 59 -8.18 -15.63 2.55
N GLN A 60 -8.06 -16.89 2.15
CA GLN A 60 -7.09 -17.81 2.74
C GLN A 60 -5.74 -17.58 2.10
N TRP A 61 -4.69 -17.49 2.91
CA TRP A 61 -3.32 -17.41 2.44
C TRP A 61 -2.41 -18.32 3.26
N ASP A 62 -1.26 -18.64 2.69
CA ASP A 62 -0.21 -19.36 3.38
C ASP A 62 0.96 -18.40 3.60
N GLU A 63 1.27 -18.16 4.88
CA GLU A 63 2.30 -17.23 5.33
C GLU A 63 3.69 -17.54 4.73
N ARG A 64 3.91 -18.78 4.29
CA ARG A 64 5.18 -19.22 3.68
C ARG A 64 5.41 -18.70 2.27
N TYR A 65 4.36 -18.29 1.56
CA TYR A 65 4.43 -17.97 0.13
C TYR A 65 4.02 -16.53 -0.21
N VAL A 66 3.73 -15.70 0.79
CA VAL A 66 3.11 -14.39 0.59
C VAL A 66 4.12 -13.22 0.67
N TRP A 67 5.39 -13.51 0.95
CA TRP A 67 6.44 -12.51 1.19
C TRP A 67 7.66 -12.58 0.25
N ASP A 68 7.67 -13.53 -0.69
CA ASP A 68 8.76 -13.72 -1.67
C ASP A 68 8.68 -12.73 -2.86
#